data_AF-A0AAU8S5H2-F1
#
_entry.id   AF-A0AAU8S5H2-F1
#
_cell.length_a   1.000
_cell.length_b   1.000
_cell.length_c   1.000
_cell.angle_alpha   90.00
_cell.angle_beta   90.00
_cell.angle_gamma   90.00
#
_symmetry.space_group_name_H-M   'P 1'
#
loop_
_entity.id
_entity.type
_entity.pdbx_description
1 polymer ?
#
loop_
_entity_poly.entity_id
_entity_poly.type
_entity_poly.pdbx_seq_one_letter_code
_entity_poly.pdbx_strand_id
1 'polypeptide(L)'
;MYAGGRVVRSAFARGKVCYLIGSVLWGSVSCTQPRVQKWVQNDGKVNVHSPQERAGVVATFGTVRITRSDYERTKAELQDVVAHLNRITAERDYHKWLVYLSDAYRRAYSMPDILQQSSDALPKKGVRLRHLRDYFIHVFVPSRQNVRVDSIVFESPTRVDVIMNHGGKALLVYKIEKIHSAWKLLP
;
A
#
# COMPACT_ATOMS: atom_id res chain seq x y z
N MET A 1 -33.96 -29.78 5.16
CA MET A 1 -34.28 -29.87 3.72
C MET A 1 -34.31 -28.45 3.15
N TYR A 2 -33.66 -28.26 1.99
CA TYR A 2 -33.63 -27.10 1.06
C TYR A 2 -34.93 -26.27 1.00
N ALA A 3 -35.01 -25.01 0.55
CA ALA A 3 -34.13 -23.96 0.02
C ALA A 3 -35.01 -22.70 -0.18
N GLY A 4 -34.42 -21.53 -0.43
CA GLY A 4 -35.22 -20.41 -0.97
C GLY A 4 -34.59 -19.01 -0.98
N GLY A 5 -33.30 -18.89 -1.32
CA GLY A 5 -32.62 -17.61 -1.49
C GLY A 5 -33.00 -16.92 -2.81
N ARG A 6 -33.51 -15.68 -2.68
CA ARG A 6 -33.95 -14.76 -3.74
C ARG A 6 -32.75 -14.24 -4.55
N VAL A 7 -32.68 -14.53 -5.85
CA VAL A 7 -31.70 -13.92 -6.77
C VAL A 7 -32.34 -12.75 -7.49
N VAL A 8 -31.74 -11.58 -7.29
CA VAL A 8 -32.09 -10.31 -7.94
C VAL A 8 -31.66 -10.38 -9.40
N ARG A 9 -32.61 -10.15 -10.32
CA ARG A 9 -32.34 -9.95 -11.74
C ARG A 9 -31.74 -8.57 -11.96
N SER A 10 -30.62 -8.49 -12.65
CA SER A 10 -30.15 -7.26 -13.28
C SER A 10 -29.95 -7.52 -14.76
N ALA A 11 -30.83 -6.89 -15.54
CA ALA A 11 -30.78 -6.80 -16.99
C ALA A 11 -29.70 -5.79 -17.40
N PHE A 12 -28.97 -6.08 -18.48
CA PHE A 12 -28.41 -5.02 -19.33
C PHE A 12 -28.47 -5.47 -20.79
N ALA A 13 -29.15 -4.65 -21.60
CA ALA A 13 -29.37 -4.82 -23.02
C ALA A 13 -28.28 -4.09 -23.84
N ARG A 14 -28.38 -4.27 -25.18
CA ARG A 14 -27.69 -3.61 -26.32
C ARG A 14 -26.55 -4.47 -26.90
N GLY A 15 -26.45 -4.75 -28.20
CA GLY A 15 -27.21 -4.38 -29.39
C GLY A 15 -26.70 -5.20 -30.60
N LYS A 16 -27.56 -5.43 -31.60
CA LYS A 16 -27.30 -6.21 -32.82
C LYS A 16 -26.58 -5.37 -33.88
N VAL A 17 -25.72 -5.98 -34.71
CA VAL A 17 -25.64 -5.70 -36.17
C VAL A 17 -25.26 -7.00 -36.90
N CYS A 18 -26.18 -7.54 -37.69
CA CYS A 18 -25.91 -8.55 -38.72
C CYS A 18 -25.99 -7.85 -40.08
N TYR A 19 -24.96 -8.00 -40.92
CA TYR A 19 -25.04 -7.68 -42.34
C TYR A 19 -25.23 -8.98 -43.13
N LEU A 20 -26.30 -9.03 -43.93
CA LEU A 20 -26.55 -10.05 -44.95
C LEU A 20 -26.04 -9.50 -46.28
N ILE A 21 -25.12 -10.23 -46.94
CA ILE A 21 -24.80 -10.06 -48.36
C ILE A 21 -24.73 -11.45 -48.98
N GLY A 22 -25.35 -11.59 -50.15
CA GLY A 22 -25.84 -12.85 -50.68
C GLY A 22 -24.90 -13.67 -51.58
N SER A 23 -25.41 -14.87 -51.84
CA SER A 23 -25.32 -15.76 -53.01
C SER A 23 -23.98 -16.22 -53.62
N VAL A 24 -23.78 -17.53 -53.46
CA VAL A 24 -23.35 -18.58 -54.43
C VAL A 24 -21.94 -18.48 -55.03
N LEU A 25 -21.06 -19.42 -54.62
CA LEU A 25 -20.33 -20.36 -55.49
C LEU A 25 -19.46 -21.32 -54.64
N TRP A 26 -19.30 -22.55 -55.14
CA TRP A 26 -18.66 -23.70 -54.52
C TRP A 26 -17.25 -23.42 -53.96
N GLY A 27 -17.03 -23.88 -52.73
CA GLY A 27 -15.71 -24.10 -52.16
C GLY A 27 -15.85 -24.95 -50.91
N SER A 28 -15.21 -26.13 -50.89
CA SER A 28 -15.17 -27.01 -49.73
C SER A 28 -14.50 -26.29 -48.56
N VAL A 29 -15.29 -25.73 -47.66
CA VAL A 29 -14.79 -25.20 -46.39
C VAL A 29 -14.96 -26.28 -45.34
N SER A 30 -13.87 -26.99 -45.06
CA SER A 30 -13.77 -27.84 -43.88
C SER A 30 -14.18 -27.02 -42.66
N CYS A 31 -15.24 -27.47 -41.98
CA CYS A 31 -15.68 -26.89 -40.73
C CYS A 31 -14.67 -27.28 -39.64
N THR A 32 -13.58 -26.53 -39.51
CA THR A 32 -12.75 -26.57 -38.31
C THR A 32 -13.58 -25.99 -37.18
N GLN A 33 -14.12 -26.86 -36.32
CA GLN A 33 -14.72 -26.44 -35.06
C GLN A 33 -13.74 -25.49 -34.36
N PRO A 34 -14.18 -24.29 -33.94
CA PRO A 34 -13.39 -23.51 -33.02
C PRO A 34 -13.20 -24.38 -31.77
N ARG A 35 -11.94 -24.73 -31.50
CA ARG A 35 -11.50 -25.35 -30.26
C ARG A 35 -12.03 -24.47 -29.14
N VAL A 36 -13.08 -24.93 -28.47
CA VAL A 36 -13.54 -24.35 -27.21
C VAL A 36 -12.35 -24.46 -26.28
N GLN A 37 -11.58 -23.37 -26.16
CA GLN A 37 -10.64 -23.21 -25.07
C GLN A 37 -11.52 -23.21 -23.82
N LYS A 38 -11.53 -24.36 -23.17
CA LYS A 38 -12.04 -24.52 -21.81
C LYS A 38 -11.28 -23.48 -21.00
N TRP A 39 -11.97 -22.42 -20.60
CA TRP A 39 -11.43 -21.52 -19.59
C TRP A 39 -11.22 -22.40 -18.35
N VAL A 40 -9.96 -22.73 -18.06
CA VAL A 40 -9.58 -23.24 -16.76
C VAL A 40 -9.99 -22.13 -15.80
N GLN A 41 -11.03 -22.40 -15.01
CA GLN A 41 -11.30 -21.63 -13.81
C GLN A 41 -10.04 -21.77 -12.97
N ASN A 42 -9.18 -20.74 -13.00
CA ASN A 42 -8.19 -20.58 -11.95
C ASN A 42 -8.99 -20.28 -10.71
N ASP A 43 -9.23 -21.35 -9.95
CA ASP A 43 -9.93 -21.32 -8.68
C ASP A 43 -9.32 -20.20 -7.85
N GLY A 44 -10.16 -19.25 -7.46
CA GLY A 44 -9.81 -18.25 -6.47
C GLY A 44 -9.35 -18.96 -5.21
N LYS A 45 -8.02 -19.13 -5.08
CA LYS A 45 -7.39 -19.42 -3.81
C LYS A 45 -7.57 -18.18 -2.95
N VAL A 46 -8.72 -18.12 -2.29
CA VAL A 46 -8.79 -17.44 -1.00
C VAL A 46 -7.73 -18.12 -0.16
N ASN A 47 -6.63 -17.42 0.09
CA ASN A 47 -5.55 -17.91 0.93
C ASN A 47 -6.05 -17.90 2.38
N VAL A 48 -6.88 -18.89 2.74
CA VAL A 48 -7.30 -19.13 4.11
C VAL A 48 -6.09 -19.75 4.80
N HIS A 49 -5.19 -18.90 5.30
CA HIS A 49 -4.12 -19.32 6.18
C HIS A 49 -4.70 -20.16 7.33
N SER A 50 -4.23 -21.40 7.45
CA SER A 50 -4.65 -22.35 8.48
C SER A 50 -4.47 -21.73 9.88
N PRO A 51 -5.35 -22.01 10.87
CA PRO A 51 -5.17 -21.54 12.25
C PRO A 51 -3.77 -21.81 12.82
N GLN A 52 -3.11 -22.90 12.41
CA GLN A 52 -1.74 -23.23 12.82
C GLN A 52 -0.67 -22.35 12.18
N GLU A 53 -0.87 -21.90 10.94
CA GLU A 53 0.05 -20.94 10.30
C GLU A 53 -0.06 -19.53 10.91
N ARG A 54 -1.25 -19.14 11.37
CA ARG A 54 -1.49 -17.85 12.05
C ARG A 54 -0.85 -17.78 13.43
N ALA A 55 -0.62 -18.93 14.06
CA ALA A 55 0.04 -19.06 15.35
C ALA A 55 1.59 -19.07 15.27
N GLY A 56 2.16 -19.08 14.06
CA GLY A 56 3.60 -18.98 13.86
C GLY A 56 4.14 -17.68 14.46
N VAL A 57 5.16 -17.79 15.31
CA VAL A 57 5.88 -16.62 15.85
C VAL A 57 6.78 -16.07 14.76
N VAL A 58 6.60 -14.80 14.42
CA VAL A 58 7.39 -14.09 13.40
C VAL A 58 8.57 -13.33 14.01
N ALA A 59 8.47 -12.92 15.28
CA ALA A 59 9.54 -12.25 16.00
C ALA A 59 9.39 -12.45 17.52
N THR A 60 10.49 -12.43 18.26
CA THR A 60 10.50 -12.51 19.73
C THR A 60 11.42 -11.42 20.28
N PHE A 61 10.90 -10.64 21.23
CA PHE A 61 11.59 -9.55 21.91
C PHE A 61 11.52 -9.78 23.42
N GLY A 62 12.55 -10.41 23.98
CA GLY A 62 12.53 -10.82 25.38
C GLY A 62 11.37 -11.78 25.65
N THR A 63 10.41 -11.34 26.47
CA THR A 63 9.20 -12.12 26.80
C THR A 63 8.03 -11.90 25.84
N VAL A 64 8.13 -10.93 24.91
CA VAL A 64 7.06 -10.61 23.96
C VAL A 64 7.24 -11.42 22.68
N ARG A 65 6.20 -12.15 22.28
CA ARG A 65 6.16 -12.94 21.05
C ARG A 65 5.18 -12.31 20.08
N ILE A 66 5.64 -11.98 18.87
CA ILE A 66 4.80 -11.44 17.81
C ILE A 66 4.39 -12.62 16.93
N THR A 67 3.08 -12.84 16.81
CA THR A 67 2.52 -13.89 15.95
C THR A 67 2.31 -13.39 14.53
N ARG A 68 2.12 -14.31 13.58
CA ARG A 68 1.70 -13.97 12.22
C ARG A 68 0.39 -13.18 12.21
N SER A 69 -0.54 -13.49 13.11
CA SER A 69 -1.76 -12.69 13.26
C SER A 69 -1.48 -11.24 13.67
N ASP A 70 -0.53 -11.03 14.60
CA ASP A 70 -0.14 -9.68 15.01
C ASP A 70 0.56 -8.92 13.88
N TYR A 71 1.36 -9.62 13.09
CA TYR A 71 1.99 -9.08 11.88
C TYR A 71 0.96 -8.58 10.88
N GLU A 72 0.01 -9.42 10.47
CA GLU A 72 -0.98 -9.05 9.46
C GLU A 72 -1.89 -7.91 9.94
N ARG A 73 -2.29 -7.93 11.22
CA ARG A 73 -3.05 -6.83 11.82
C ARG A 73 -2.25 -5.53 11.81
N THR A 74 -1.00 -5.56 12.26
CA THR A 74 -0.14 -4.37 12.30
C THR A 74 0.14 -3.84 10.90
N LYS A 75 0.35 -4.73 9.92
CA LYS A 75 0.54 -4.35 8.53
C LYS A 75 -0.68 -3.64 7.97
N ALA A 76 -1.89 -4.15 8.24
CA ALA A 76 -3.13 -3.51 7.84
C ALA A 76 -3.31 -2.12 8.49
N GLU A 77 -3.06 -2.00 9.80
CA GLU A 77 -3.08 -0.70 10.49
C GLU A 77 -2.11 0.30 9.85
N LEU A 78 -0.89 -0.14 9.52
CA LEU A 78 0.13 0.71 8.91
C LEU A 78 -0.20 1.05 7.44
N GLN A 79 -0.87 0.17 6.71
CA GLN A 79 -1.38 0.48 5.37
C GLN A 79 -2.36 1.65 5.40
N ASP A 80 -3.27 1.68 6.38
CA ASP A 80 -4.22 2.78 6.55
C ASP A 80 -3.51 4.09 6.96
N VAL A 81 -2.56 4.01 7.88
CA VAL A 81 -1.73 5.16 8.30
C VAL A 81 -0.97 5.75 7.10
N VAL A 82 -0.32 4.90 6.30
CA VAL A 82 0.43 5.33 5.11
C VAL A 82 -0.51 5.89 4.03
N ALA A 83 -1.70 5.32 3.84
CA ALA A 83 -2.70 5.87 2.93
C ALA A 83 -3.13 7.28 3.35
N HIS A 84 -3.33 7.53 4.65
CA HIS A 84 -3.61 8.87 5.17
C HIS A 84 -2.44 9.82 5.00
N LEU A 85 -1.21 9.38 5.28
CA LEU A 85 0.00 10.18 5.04
C LEU A 85 0.14 10.58 3.57
N ASN A 86 -0.15 9.66 2.64
CA ASN A 86 -0.12 9.96 1.20
C ASN A 86 -1.15 11.04 0.80
N ARG A 87 -2.34 11.05 1.41
CA ARG A 87 -3.33 12.13 1.18
C ARG A 87 -2.82 13.46 1.73
N ILE A 88 -2.26 13.45 2.93
CA ILE A 88 -1.67 14.64 3.56
C ILE A 88 -0.52 15.22 2.73
N THR A 89 0.36 14.38 2.18
CA THR A 89 1.46 14.84 1.32
C THR A 89 0.97 15.35 -0.03
N ALA A 90 -0.08 14.74 -0.59
CA ALA A 90 -0.73 15.25 -1.82
C ALA A 90 -1.39 16.63 -1.60
N GLU A 91 -2.06 16.82 -0.47
CA GLU A 91 -2.69 18.08 -0.06
C GLU A 91 -1.67 19.12 0.44
N ARG A 92 -0.42 18.69 0.71
CA ARG A 92 0.62 19.48 1.41
C ARG A 92 0.12 20.05 2.74
N ASP A 93 -0.69 19.28 3.46
CA ASP A 93 -1.30 19.70 4.71
C ASP A 93 -0.33 19.53 5.89
N TYR A 94 0.46 20.57 6.13
CA TYR A 94 1.43 20.60 7.22
C TYR A 94 0.79 20.35 8.59
N HIS A 95 -0.40 20.89 8.85
CA HIS A 95 -1.03 20.80 10.16
C HIS A 95 -1.48 19.36 10.47
N LYS A 96 -2.09 18.68 9.49
CA LYS A 96 -2.40 17.25 9.64
C LYS A 96 -1.15 16.40 9.76
N TRP A 97 -0.08 16.72 9.02
CA TRP A 97 1.18 15.99 9.11
C TRP A 97 1.79 16.02 10.52
N LEU A 98 1.74 17.17 11.21
CA LEU A 98 2.25 17.29 12.58
C LEU A 98 1.65 16.28 13.57
N VAL A 99 0.40 15.87 13.35
CA VAL A 99 -0.30 14.89 14.19
C VAL A 99 0.35 13.51 14.10
N TYR A 100 1.02 13.18 12.99
CA TYR A 100 1.72 11.91 12.83
C TYR A 100 3.15 11.94 13.35
N LEU A 101 3.66 13.08 13.81
CA LEU A 101 5.03 13.18 14.28
C LEU A 101 5.16 12.87 15.77
N SER A 102 6.23 12.16 16.13
CA SER A 102 6.70 12.10 17.51
C SER A 102 7.32 13.44 17.92
N ASP A 103 7.42 13.68 19.22
CA ASP A 103 8.13 14.85 19.73
C ASP A 103 9.61 14.84 19.35
N ALA A 104 10.23 13.65 19.31
CA ALA A 104 11.61 13.48 18.87
C ALA A 104 11.79 13.91 17.41
N TYR A 105 10.88 13.50 16.52
CA TYR A 105 10.89 13.91 15.12
C TYR A 105 10.78 15.43 14.98
N ARG A 106 9.81 16.04 15.66
CA ARG A 106 9.60 17.50 15.63
C ARG A 106 10.85 18.25 16.08
N ARG A 107 11.48 17.81 17.18
CA ARG A 107 12.70 18.44 17.68
C ARG A 107 13.86 18.29 16.69
N ALA A 108 14.15 17.07 16.24
CA ALA A 108 15.28 16.79 15.36
C ALA A 108 15.22 17.62 14.07
N TYR A 109 14.10 17.61 13.36
CA TYR A 109 13.94 18.34 12.10
C TYR A 109 13.60 19.83 12.25
N SER A 110 13.57 20.35 13.48
CA SER A 110 13.54 21.79 13.74
C SER A 110 14.92 22.36 14.09
N MET A 111 15.95 21.50 14.27
CA MET A 111 17.30 21.97 14.59
C MET A 111 17.93 22.65 13.37
N PRO A 112 18.58 23.82 13.54
CA PRO A 112 19.24 24.54 12.44
C PRO A 112 20.24 23.68 11.66
N ASP A 113 21.02 22.84 12.34
CA ASP A 113 22.03 21.99 11.72
C ASP A 113 21.41 20.95 10.77
N ILE A 114 20.33 20.30 11.20
CA ILE A 114 19.61 19.30 10.38
C ILE A 114 18.90 19.98 9.22
N LEU A 115 18.32 21.16 9.44
CA LEU A 115 17.69 21.96 8.39
C LEU A 115 18.72 22.39 7.34
N GLN A 116 19.89 22.84 7.76
CA GLN A 116 20.99 23.24 6.88
C GLN A 116 21.50 22.04 6.08
N GLN A 117 21.79 20.91 6.74
CA GLN A 117 22.21 19.68 6.08
C GLN A 117 21.19 19.19 5.05
N SER A 118 19.90 19.23 5.41
CA SER A 118 18.82 18.86 4.51
C SER A 118 18.72 19.82 3.32
N SER A 119 18.99 21.11 3.54
CA SER A 119 19.04 22.13 2.50
C SER A 119 20.15 21.88 1.49
N ASP A 120 21.34 21.52 1.98
CA ASP A 120 22.53 21.28 1.15
C ASP A 120 22.42 20.00 0.32
N ALA A 121 21.64 19.03 0.80
CA ALA A 121 21.34 17.79 0.08
C ALA A 121 20.28 17.95 -1.02
N LEU A 122 19.60 19.12 -1.12
CA LEU A 122 18.59 19.33 -2.14
C LEU A 122 19.22 19.43 -3.54
N PRO A 123 18.65 18.77 -4.57
CA PRO A 123 19.14 18.89 -5.93
C PRO A 123 18.95 20.31 -6.50
N LYS A 124 17.97 21.05 -5.97
CA LYS A 124 17.70 22.44 -6.34
C LYS A 124 18.55 23.38 -5.48
N LYS A 125 19.56 23.99 -6.10
CA LYS A 125 20.41 24.99 -5.45
C LYS A 125 19.61 26.22 -5.03
N GLY A 126 19.95 26.78 -3.86
CA GLY A 126 19.42 28.06 -3.37
C GLY A 126 18.16 28.01 -2.50
N VAL A 127 17.57 26.84 -2.28
CA VAL A 127 16.52 26.67 -1.26
C VAL A 127 17.20 26.62 0.10
N ARG A 128 16.73 27.44 1.06
CA ARG A 128 17.19 27.44 2.46
C ARG A 128 16.03 27.06 3.36
N LEU A 129 16.17 25.95 4.09
CA LEU A 129 15.19 25.51 5.07
C LEU A 129 15.39 26.27 6.38
N ARG A 130 14.39 27.03 6.84
CA ARG A 130 14.45 27.81 8.08
C ARG A 130 13.60 27.21 9.18
N HIS A 131 12.53 26.52 8.80
CA HIS A 131 11.57 25.95 9.73
C HIS A 131 11.17 24.54 9.32
N LEU A 132 10.58 23.80 10.25
CA LEU A 132 10.05 22.45 10.02
C LEU A 132 9.03 22.40 8.87
N ARG A 133 8.27 23.48 8.65
CA ARG A 133 7.35 23.59 7.50
C ARG A 133 8.09 23.58 6.16
N ASP A 134 9.25 24.24 6.07
CA ASP A 134 10.05 24.26 4.85
C ASP A 134 10.58 22.85 4.57
N TYR A 135 11.08 22.17 5.61
CA TYR A 135 11.49 20.77 5.52
C TYR A 135 10.34 19.89 5.01
N PHE A 136 9.13 20.05 5.56
CA PHE A 136 7.96 19.30 5.10
C PHE A 136 7.70 19.50 3.60
N ILE A 137 7.63 20.75 3.15
CA ILE A 137 7.27 21.07 1.76
C ILE A 137 8.36 20.67 0.77
N HIS A 138 9.63 20.89 1.11
CA HIS A 138 10.74 20.75 0.17
C HIS A 138 11.48 19.41 0.25
N VAL A 139 11.38 18.70 1.37
CA VAL A 139 12.05 17.40 1.57
C VAL A 139 11.03 16.29 1.71
N PHE A 140 10.12 16.40 2.68
CA PHE A 140 9.22 15.29 3.03
C PHE A 140 8.21 15.00 1.90
N VAL A 141 7.46 16.01 1.44
CA VAL A 141 6.45 15.88 0.38
C VAL A 141 7.03 15.26 -0.90
N PRO A 142 8.12 15.77 -1.50
CA PRO A 142 8.66 15.17 -2.73
C PRO A 142 9.28 13.79 -2.50
N SER A 143 9.82 13.52 -1.31
CA SER A 143 10.43 12.21 -0.98
C SER A 143 9.41 11.11 -0.66
N ARG A 144 8.17 11.47 -0.35
CA ARG A 144 7.13 10.56 0.16
C ARG A 144 5.85 10.55 -0.68
N GLN A 145 6.01 10.70 -1.99
CA GLN A 145 4.90 10.58 -2.93
C GLN A 145 4.61 9.10 -3.23
N ASN A 146 3.34 8.73 -3.19
CA ASN A 146 2.85 7.39 -3.57
C ASN A 146 3.56 6.23 -2.86
N VAL A 147 3.83 6.38 -1.56
CA VAL A 147 4.43 5.31 -0.75
C VAL A 147 3.44 4.16 -0.60
N ARG A 148 3.93 2.92 -0.71
CA ARG A 148 3.16 1.71 -0.41
C ARG A 148 3.83 0.88 0.67
N VAL A 149 3.02 0.11 1.40
CA VAL A 149 3.50 -0.85 2.40
C VAL A 149 3.52 -2.24 1.77
N ASP A 150 4.71 -2.69 1.37
CA ASP A 150 4.88 -4.03 0.80
C ASP A 150 5.14 -5.06 1.91
N SER A 151 6.03 -4.71 2.85
CA SER A 151 6.32 -5.49 4.05
C SER A 151 6.62 -4.58 5.24
N ILE A 152 6.54 -5.16 6.43
CA ILE A 152 6.93 -4.51 7.68
C ILE A 152 7.98 -5.36 8.41
N VAL A 153 8.83 -4.71 9.20
CA VAL A 153 9.84 -5.35 10.06
C VAL A 153 9.70 -4.78 11.46
N PHE A 154 9.56 -5.63 12.47
CA PHE A 154 9.54 -5.17 13.86
C PHE A 154 10.97 -4.92 14.34
N GLU A 155 11.27 -3.71 14.78
CA GLU A 155 12.51 -3.40 15.52
C GLU A 155 12.30 -3.63 17.03
N SER A 156 11.07 -3.44 17.50
CA SER A 156 10.65 -3.69 18.88
C SER A 156 9.16 -4.06 18.92
N PRO A 157 8.59 -4.43 20.08
CA PRO A 157 7.14 -4.65 20.21
C PRO A 157 6.27 -3.46 19.79
N THR A 158 6.80 -2.24 19.86
CA THR A 158 6.09 -1.00 19.55
C THR A 158 6.62 -0.29 18.31
N ARG A 159 7.82 -0.65 17.84
CA ARG A 159 8.51 0.01 16.73
C ARG A 159 8.59 -0.88 15.50
N VAL A 160 8.23 -0.30 14.37
CA VAL A 160 8.09 -0.99 13.09
C VAL A 160 8.71 -0.16 11.97
N ASP A 161 9.51 -0.83 11.16
CA ASP A 161 10.05 -0.34 9.91
C ASP A 161 9.12 -0.71 8.75
N VAL A 162 8.73 0.30 7.98
CA VAL A 162 7.85 0.16 6.81
C VAL A 162 8.71 0.08 5.56
N ILE A 163 8.57 -1.04 4.84
CA ILE A 163 9.37 -1.34 3.66
C ILE A 163 8.52 -1.27 2.40
N MET A 164 9.04 -0.58 1.39
CA MET A 164 8.51 -0.53 0.04
C MET A 164 9.51 -1.19 -0.92
N ASN A 165 9.06 -2.17 -1.68
CA ASN A 165 9.85 -2.79 -2.73
C ASN A 165 9.72 -1.99 -4.02
N HIS A 166 10.82 -1.47 -4.56
CA HIS A 166 10.82 -0.75 -5.84
C HIS A 166 12.05 -1.13 -6.66
N GLY A 167 11.85 -1.54 -7.92
CA GLY A 167 12.94 -1.95 -8.81
C GLY A 167 13.78 -3.12 -8.26
N GLY A 168 13.14 -4.07 -7.57
CA GLY A 168 13.82 -5.20 -6.92
C GLY A 168 14.58 -4.86 -5.64
N LYS A 169 14.53 -3.61 -5.16
CA LYS A 169 15.15 -3.18 -3.90
C LYS A 169 14.11 -2.95 -2.83
N ALA A 170 14.38 -3.42 -1.61
CA ALA A 170 13.61 -3.08 -0.42
C ALA A 170 14.09 -1.72 0.11
N LEU A 171 13.21 -0.73 0.13
CA LEU A 171 13.46 0.63 0.61
C LEU A 171 12.76 0.84 1.94
N LEU A 172 13.51 1.24 2.97
CA LEU A 172 12.94 1.74 4.22
C LEU A 172 12.31 3.11 3.95
N VAL A 173 10.99 3.21 4.14
CA VAL A 173 10.28 4.46 3.88
C VAL A 173 9.93 5.19 5.17
N TYR A 174 9.51 4.46 6.21
CA TYR A 174 9.20 5.03 7.51
C TYR A 174 9.71 4.15 8.64
N LYS A 175 10.26 4.79 9.67
CA LYS A 175 10.37 4.24 11.01
C LYS A 175 9.19 4.76 11.81
N ILE A 176 8.36 3.87 12.34
CA ILE A 176 7.12 4.26 13.03
C ILE A 176 7.05 3.55 14.37
N GLU A 177 6.61 4.26 15.40
CA GLU A 177 6.41 3.70 16.73
C GLU A 177 5.00 3.97 17.25
N LYS A 178 4.41 2.98 17.92
CA LYS A 178 3.10 3.10 18.56
C LYS A 178 3.28 3.78 19.92
N ILE A 179 2.90 5.05 20.00
CA ILE A 179 3.01 5.91 21.18
C ILE A 179 1.59 6.32 21.60
N HIS A 180 1.17 5.98 22.83
CA HIS A 180 -0.18 6.26 23.34
C HIS A 180 -1.29 5.82 22.37
N SER A 181 -1.18 4.58 21.84
CA SER A 181 -2.12 4.01 20.85
C SER A 181 -2.17 4.70 19.49
N ALA A 182 -1.30 5.67 19.21
CA ALA A 182 -1.17 6.31 17.92
C ALA A 182 0.18 5.98 17.26
N TRP A 183 0.16 5.70 15.96
CA TRP A 183 1.36 5.47 15.17
C TRP A 183 2.05 6.81 14.85
N LYS A 184 3.31 6.97 15.28
CA LYS A 184 4.08 8.20 15.14
C LYS A 184 5.38 7.96 14.38
N LEU A 185 5.74 8.89 13.50
CA LEU A 185 6.99 8.88 12.76
C LEU A 185 8.17 9.14 13.71
N LEU A 186 9.24 8.38 13.51
CA LEU A 186 10.53 8.54 14.14
C LEU A 186 11.56 9.10 13.14
N PRO A 187 12.55 9.86 13.63
CA PRO A 187 13.59 10.43 12.79
C PRO A 187 14.48 9.36 12.14
#